data_AF-A0A9D1WWL1-F1
#
_entry.id   AF-A0A9D1WWL1-F1
#
_cell.length_a   1.000
_cell.length_b   1.000
_cell.length_c   1.000
_cell.angle_alpha   90.00
_cell.angle_beta   90.00
_cell.angle_gamma   90.00
#
_symmetry.space_group_name_H-M   'P 1'
#
loop_
_entity.id
_entity.type
_entity.pdbx_description
1 polymer ?
#
loop_
_entity_poly.entity_id
_entity_poly.type
_entity_poly.pdbx_seq_one_letter_code
_entity_poly.pdbx_strand_id
1 'polypeptide(L)'
;MQQYIKNINDWILVNEVSINTILDFLSLVITAVLTGIIIWQTSKLAKQQSVQEEEISQQQAELQKRQIKLDTFEYKNRIYHALYKVFQLTGEIQSIYKKINLKDKSMDQLYQIFDSYLKTIKIDVPETLWVFKQAEYILPDNIYSSVYDIAGNLNELTGNIGKFNLYPKILAEHEIEEYKKELLEDIQIRSNQINKHVLFINSIMKKELSISNLEK
;
A
#
# COMPACT_ATOMS: atom_id res chain seq x y z
N MET A 1 9.27 14.60 -103.58
CA MET A 1 8.34 15.20 -102.59
C MET A 1 7.85 14.17 -101.56
N GLN A 2 7.30 13.02 -101.98
CA GLN A 2 6.85 11.96 -101.05
C GLN A 2 7.97 11.37 -100.16
N GLN A 3 9.19 11.23 -100.67
CA GLN A 3 10.34 10.72 -99.90
C GLN A 3 10.83 11.72 -98.83
N TYR A 4 10.65 13.03 -99.05
CA TYR A 4 10.95 14.07 -98.05
C TYR A 4 9.91 14.07 -96.92
N ILE A 5 8.62 13.90 -97.25
CA ILE A 5 7.54 13.81 -96.26
C ILE A 5 7.71 12.55 -95.40
N LYS A 6 8.11 11.43 -95.99
CA LYS A 6 8.41 10.19 -95.26
C LYS A 6 9.57 10.36 -94.27
N ASN A 7 10.68 10.98 -94.70
CA ASN A 7 11.83 11.22 -93.82
C ASN A 7 11.51 12.18 -92.66
N ILE A 8 10.62 13.16 -92.86
CA ILE A 8 10.17 14.06 -91.80
C ILE A 8 9.28 13.31 -90.81
N ASN A 9 8.33 12.50 -91.28
CA ASN A 9 7.46 11.71 -90.41
C ASN A 9 8.25 10.66 -89.63
N ASP A 10 9.21 9.97 -90.25
CA ASP A 10 10.09 9.00 -89.58
C ASP A 10 10.99 9.68 -88.54
N TRP A 11 11.48 10.90 -88.81
CA TRP A 11 12.26 11.69 -87.84
C TRP A 11 11.40 12.17 -86.65
N ILE A 12 10.15 12.57 -86.88
CA ILE A 12 9.21 12.94 -85.82
C ILE A 12 8.87 11.72 -84.96
N LEU A 13 8.60 10.55 -85.56
CA LEU A 13 8.25 9.32 -84.85
C LEU A 13 9.42 8.81 -83.98
N VAL A 14 10.65 8.87 -84.49
CA VAL A 14 11.86 8.52 -83.70
C VAL A 14 12.08 9.48 -82.54
N ASN A 15 11.82 10.78 -82.74
CA ASN A 15 11.91 11.77 -81.68
C ASN A 15 10.80 11.61 -80.64
N GLU A 16 9.55 11.37 -81.03
CA GLU A 16 8.44 11.11 -80.10
C GLU A 16 8.67 9.84 -79.28
N VAL A 17 9.11 8.75 -79.90
CA VAL A 17 9.44 7.50 -79.19
C VAL A 17 10.60 7.70 -78.22
N SER A 18 11.64 8.46 -78.59
CA SER A 18 12.75 8.76 -77.69
C SER A 18 12.36 9.68 -76.52
N ILE A 19 11.52 10.70 -76.77
CA ILE A 19 10.99 11.59 -75.73
C ILE A 19 10.10 10.82 -74.74
N ASN A 20 9.19 9.99 -75.24
CA ASN A 20 8.32 9.17 -74.38
C ASN A 20 9.14 8.20 -73.52
N THR A 21 10.17 7.58 -74.08
CA THR A 21 11.07 6.68 -73.34
C THR A 21 11.85 7.42 -72.23
N ILE A 22 12.26 8.66 -72.48
CA ILE A 22 12.93 9.52 -71.48
C ILE A 22 11.94 9.91 -70.37
N LEU A 23 10.70 10.25 -70.71
CA LEU A 23 9.66 10.57 -69.74
C LEU A 23 9.28 9.37 -68.88
N ASP A 24 9.17 8.18 -69.45
CA ASP A 24 8.90 6.94 -68.73
C ASP A 24 10.05 6.60 -67.76
N PHE A 25 11.30 6.78 -68.19
CA PHE A 25 12.46 6.59 -67.33
C PHE A 25 12.51 7.60 -66.18
N LEU A 26 12.24 8.88 -66.45
CA LEU A 26 12.16 9.92 -65.42
C LEU A 26 11.02 9.64 -64.43
N SER A 27 9.86 9.19 -64.93
CA SER A 27 8.72 8.79 -64.10
C SER A 27 9.08 7.62 -63.17
N LEU A 28 9.82 6.63 -63.68
CA LEU A 28 10.30 5.50 -62.89
C LEU A 28 11.31 5.93 -61.82
N VAL A 29 12.25 6.82 -62.16
CA VAL A 29 13.22 7.37 -61.20
C VAL A 29 12.52 8.20 -60.12
N ILE A 30 11.58 9.07 -60.49
CA ILE A 30 10.81 9.88 -59.54
C ILE A 30 9.99 8.99 -58.60
N THR A 31 9.32 7.97 -59.15
CA THR A 31 8.54 7.02 -58.35
C THR A 31 9.43 6.26 -57.37
N ALA A 32 10.59 5.76 -57.81
CA ALA A 32 11.53 5.07 -56.94
C ALA A 32 12.06 5.95 -55.80
N VAL A 33 12.37 7.23 -56.08
CA VAL A 33 12.80 8.20 -55.07
C VAL A 33 11.68 8.47 -54.06
N LEU A 34 10.45 8.71 -54.54
CA LEU A 34 9.29 8.93 -53.66
C LEU A 34 8.99 7.72 -52.80
N THR A 35 9.04 6.51 -53.35
CA THR A 35 8.88 5.26 -52.59
C THR A 35 9.96 5.13 -51.52
N GLY A 36 11.22 5.45 -51.84
CA GLY A 36 12.32 5.46 -50.86
C GLY A 36 12.09 6.44 -49.70
N ILE A 37 11.60 7.65 -50.00
CA ILE A 37 11.25 8.66 -48.98
C ILE A 37 10.11 8.17 -48.10
N ILE A 38 9.06 7.57 -48.68
CA ILE A 38 7.92 7.03 -47.94
C ILE A 38 8.36 5.92 -46.99
N ILE A 39 9.19 4.97 -47.47
CA ILE A 39 9.74 3.89 -46.63
C ILE A 39 10.56 4.47 -45.46
N TRP A 40 11.42 5.45 -45.75
CA TRP A 40 12.25 6.08 -44.72
C TRP A 40 11.42 6.84 -43.67
N GLN A 41 10.44 7.62 -44.10
CA GLN A 41 9.53 8.33 -43.18
C GLN A 41 8.70 7.36 -42.33
N THR A 42 8.18 6.30 -42.94
CA THR A 42 7.40 5.27 -42.24
C THR A 42 8.25 4.56 -41.20
N SER A 43 9.50 4.21 -41.53
CA SER A 43 10.44 3.60 -40.58
C SER A 43 10.79 4.55 -39.42
N LYS A 44 10.96 5.85 -39.70
CA LYS A 44 11.21 6.86 -38.66
C LYS A 44 10.01 7.04 -37.73
N LEU A 45 8.79 7.09 -38.28
CA LEU A 45 7.56 7.19 -37.49
C LEU A 45 7.32 5.95 -36.64
N ALA A 46 7.54 4.74 -37.18
CA ALA A 46 7.41 3.50 -36.44
C ALA A 46 8.39 3.44 -35.25
N LYS A 47 9.63 3.90 -35.42
CA LYS A 47 10.59 4.01 -34.31
C LYS A 47 10.13 5.01 -33.24
N GLN A 48 9.60 6.16 -33.65
CA GLN A 48 9.09 7.16 -32.70
C GLN A 48 7.86 6.65 -31.93
N GLN A 49 6.94 5.96 -32.61
CA GLN A 49 5.78 5.33 -31.99
C GLN A 49 6.21 4.26 -30.98
N SER A 50 7.17 3.41 -31.33
CA SER A 50 7.71 2.39 -30.42
C SER A 50 8.31 3.00 -29.14
N VAL A 51 9.04 4.11 -29.24
CA VAL A 51 9.58 4.81 -28.06
C VAL A 51 8.45 5.42 -27.21
N GLN A 52 7.45 6.03 -27.85
CA GLN A 52 6.29 6.58 -27.14
C GLN A 52 5.46 5.51 -26.44
N GLU A 53 5.27 4.35 -27.06
CA GLU A 53 4.58 3.20 -26.45
C GLU A 53 5.35 2.68 -25.22
N GLU A 54 6.68 2.64 -25.28
CA GLU A 54 7.51 2.25 -24.15
C GLU A 54 7.41 3.26 -23.00
N GLU A 55 7.47 4.57 -23.28
CA GLU A 55 7.27 5.62 -22.28
C GLU A 55 5.88 5.56 -21.64
N ILE A 56 4.82 5.37 -22.43
CA ILE A 56 3.45 5.22 -21.93
C ILE A 56 3.33 3.98 -21.04
N SER A 57 3.92 2.85 -21.44
CA SER A 57 3.94 1.62 -20.65
C SER A 57 4.63 1.81 -19.29
N GLN A 58 5.76 2.51 -19.27
CA GLN A 58 6.46 2.84 -18.03
C GLN A 58 5.62 3.75 -17.12
N GLN A 59 4.98 4.78 -17.69
CA GLN A 59 4.07 5.66 -16.94
C GLN A 59 2.85 4.92 -16.38
N GLN A 60 2.25 4.01 -17.16
CA GLN A 60 1.13 3.18 -16.70
C GLN A 60 1.54 2.25 -15.56
N ALA A 61 2.71 1.61 -15.65
CA ALA A 61 3.24 0.79 -14.57
C ALA A 61 3.52 1.60 -13.30
N GLU A 62 4.00 2.83 -13.44
CA GLU A 62 4.20 3.73 -12.29
C GLU A 62 2.87 4.17 -11.66
N LEU A 63 1.87 4.51 -12.47
CA LEU A 63 0.53 4.85 -12.01
C LEU A 63 -0.14 3.69 -11.28
N GLN A 64 -0.03 2.46 -11.81
CA GLN A 64 -0.53 1.26 -11.14
C GLN A 64 0.18 1.02 -9.79
N LYS A 65 1.50 1.20 -9.73
CA LYS A 65 2.24 1.13 -8.46
C LYS A 65 1.76 2.19 -7.45
N ARG A 66 1.49 3.42 -7.90
CA ARG A 66 0.96 4.49 -7.05
C ARG A 66 -0.48 4.19 -6.59
N GLN A 67 -1.32 3.64 -7.44
CA GLN A 67 -2.68 3.22 -7.11
C GLN A 67 -2.68 2.14 -6.03
N ILE A 68 -1.89 1.08 -6.19
CA ILE A 68 -1.73 0.00 -5.20
C ILE A 68 -1.20 0.56 -3.86
N LYS A 69 -0.27 1.52 -3.90
CA LYS A 69 0.24 2.21 -2.70
C LYS A 69 -0.84 3.04 -2.01
N LEU A 70 -1.68 3.76 -2.75
CA LEU A 70 -2.77 4.55 -2.20
C LEU A 70 -3.84 3.65 -1.57
N ASP A 71 -4.23 2.60 -2.27
CA ASP A 71 -5.22 1.62 -1.79
C ASP A 71 -4.73 0.95 -0.50
N THR A 72 -3.44 0.65 -0.37
CA THR A 72 -2.86 0.06 0.85
C THR A 72 -2.59 1.08 1.96
N PHE A 73 -2.43 2.37 1.65
CA PHE A 73 -2.10 3.42 2.62
C PHE A 73 -3.24 3.69 3.61
N GLU A 74 -4.48 3.71 3.14
CA GLU A 74 -5.63 3.91 4.01
C GLU A 74 -5.75 2.79 5.05
N TYR A 75 -5.59 1.53 4.62
CA TYR A 75 -5.63 0.40 5.55
C TYR A 75 -4.43 0.40 6.50
N LYS A 76 -3.22 0.77 6.04
CA LYS A 76 -2.05 0.97 6.92
C LYS A 76 -2.34 1.99 8.01
N ASN A 77 -2.94 3.13 7.64
CA ASN A 77 -3.31 4.16 8.62
C ASN A 77 -4.35 3.67 9.62
N ARG A 78 -5.34 2.88 9.19
CA ARG A 78 -6.31 2.26 10.11
C ARG A 78 -5.62 1.34 11.11
N ILE A 79 -4.69 0.50 10.66
CA ILE A 79 -3.90 -0.38 11.53
C ILE A 79 -3.05 0.45 12.51
N TYR A 80 -2.36 1.49 12.04
CA TYR A 80 -1.55 2.34 12.91
C TYR A 80 -2.38 3.12 13.93
N HIS A 81 -3.57 3.58 13.54
CA HIS A 81 -4.47 4.26 14.47
C HIS A 81 -4.97 3.29 15.56
N ALA A 82 -5.33 2.06 15.19
CA ALA A 82 -5.70 1.01 16.13
C ALA A 82 -4.54 0.68 17.08
N LEU A 83 -3.32 0.52 16.55
CA LEU A 83 -2.10 0.32 17.35
C LEU A 83 -1.90 1.47 18.34
N TYR A 84 -2.04 2.72 17.90
CA TYR A 84 -1.88 3.89 18.75
C TYR A 84 -2.86 3.91 19.92
N LYS A 85 -4.14 3.59 19.69
CA LYS A 85 -5.14 3.49 20.76
C LYS A 85 -4.77 2.41 21.79
N VAL A 86 -4.45 1.21 21.32
CA VAL A 86 -4.00 0.11 22.20
C VAL A 86 -2.79 0.53 23.02
N PHE A 87 -1.91 1.32 22.42
CA PHE A 87 -0.71 1.79 23.07
C PHE A 87 -0.98 2.85 24.14
N GLN A 88 -1.91 3.77 23.89
CA GLN A 88 -2.41 4.68 24.92
C GLN A 88 -3.00 3.90 26.10
N LEU A 89 -3.77 2.84 25.84
CA LEU A 89 -4.38 2.02 26.88
C LEU A 89 -3.32 1.35 27.76
N THR A 90 -2.36 0.66 27.16
CA THR A 90 -1.31 -0.02 27.93
C THR A 90 -0.34 0.94 28.60
N GLY A 91 -0.15 2.14 28.04
CA GLY A 91 0.57 3.23 28.70
C GLY A 91 -0.14 3.73 29.96
N GLU A 92 -1.45 3.96 29.89
CA GLU A 92 -2.26 4.35 31.05
C GLU A 92 -2.30 3.25 32.10
N ILE A 93 -2.48 1.99 31.71
CA ILE A 93 -2.44 0.85 32.63
C ILE A 93 -1.11 0.84 33.40
N GLN A 94 0.03 0.92 32.73
CA GLN A 94 1.33 0.99 33.41
C GLN A 94 1.46 2.21 34.35
N SER A 95 0.89 3.35 33.96
CA SER A 95 0.86 4.57 34.78
C SER A 95 0.11 4.32 36.09
N ILE A 96 -1.00 3.59 36.05
CA ILE A 96 -1.81 3.24 37.23
C ILE A 96 -1.02 2.36 38.19
N TYR A 97 -0.39 1.29 37.68
CA TYR A 97 0.41 0.37 38.51
C TYR A 97 1.56 1.09 39.25
N LYS A 98 2.03 2.24 38.73
CA LYS A 98 3.05 3.07 39.39
C LYS A 98 2.48 4.06 40.40
N LYS A 99 1.25 4.52 40.21
CA LYS A 99 0.64 5.61 40.99
C LYS A 99 -0.24 5.13 42.14
N ILE A 100 -0.86 3.96 42.00
CA ILE A 100 -1.90 3.47 42.90
C ILE A 100 -1.55 2.06 43.36
N ASN A 101 -1.69 1.77 44.66
CA ASN A 101 -1.64 0.40 45.14
C ASN A 101 -2.94 -0.33 44.75
N LEU A 102 -2.89 -1.11 43.67
CA LEU A 102 -4.04 -1.87 43.15
C LEU A 102 -4.41 -3.07 44.03
N LYS A 103 -3.48 -3.58 44.84
CA LYS A 103 -3.71 -4.77 45.68
C LYS A 103 -4.77 -4.53 46.76
N ASP A 104 -4.87 -3.30 47.25
CA ASP A 104 -5.79 -2.90 48.31
C ASP A 104 -7.20 -2.57 47.78
N LYS A 105 -7.42 -2.67 46.47
CA LYS A 105 -8.71 -2.36 45.84
C LYS A 105 -9.60 -3.59 45.80
N SER A 106 -10.90 -3.36 45.97
CA SER A 106 -11.93 -4.37 45.72
C SER A 106 -12.05 -4.68 44.23
N MET A 107 -12.61 -5.83 43.88
CA MET A 107 -12.84 -6.23 42.49
C MET A 107 -13.68 -5.20 41.71
N ASP A 108 -14.71 -4.63 42.32
CA ASP A 108 -15.56 -3.60 41.69
C ASP A 108 -14.77 -2.32 41.41
N GLN A 109 -13.92 -1.89 42.36
CA GLN A 109 -13.06 -0.73 42.17
C GLN A 109 -12.04 -0.97 41.06
N LEU A 110 -11.44 -2.16 41.00
CA LEU A 110 -10.51 -2.54 39.93
C LEU A 110 -11.21 -2.52 38.58
N TYR A 111 -12.40 -3.10 38.48
CA TYR A 111 -13.20 -3.06 37.26
C TYR A 111 -13.50 -1.62 36.83
N GLN A 112 -13.99 -0.76 37.74
CA GLN A 112 -14.29 0.64 37.43
C GLN A 112 -13.06 1.42 36.97
N ILE A 113 -11.90 1.20 37.60
CA ILE A 113 -10.65 1.83 37.20
C ILE A 113 -10.33 1.43 35.75
N PHE A 114 -10.19 0.13 35.46
CA PHE A 114 -9.78 -0.32 34.12
C PHE A 114 -10.83 -0.05 33.04
N ASP A 115 -12.12 -0.23 33.33
CA ASP A 115 -13.23 0.03 32.41
C ASP A 115 -13.31 1.52 32.04
N SER A 116 -12.99 2.43 32.98
CA SER A 116 -12.97 3.87 32.69
C SER A 116 -11.92 4.22 31.63
N TYR A 117 -10.77 3.54 31.60
CA TYR A 117 -9.74 3.77 30.58
C TYR A 117 -10.15 3.19 29.22
N LEU A 118 -10.75 1.99 29.20
CA LEU A 118 -11.29 1.42 27.96
C LEU A 118 -12.32 2.35 27.30
N LYS A 119 -13.20 2.94 28.10
CA LYS A 119 -14.20 3.92 27.67
C LYS A 119 -13.59 5.25 27.23
N THR A 120 -12.62 5.76 27.99
CA THR A 120 -11.96 7.05 27.69
C THR A 120 -11.21 7.00 26.37
N ILE A 121 -10.49 5.91 26.11
CA ILE A 121 -9.69 5.72 24.89
C ILE A 121 -10.58 5.28 23.71
N LYS A 122 -11.84 4.90 23.98
CA LYS A 122 -12.82 4.47 22.98
C LYS A 122 -12.27 3.36 22.10
N ILE A 123 -11.77 2.32 22.76
CA ILE A 123 -11.33 1.09 22.10
C ILE A 123 -12.55 0.19 21.94
N ASP A 124 -12.95 -0.03 20.69
CA ASP A 124 -13.79 -1.15 20.31
C ASP A 124 -12.86 -2.36 20.10
N VAL A 125 -12.87 -3.30 21.05
CA VAL A 125 -11.98 -4.46 21.04
C VAL A 125 -12.26 -5.35 19.82
N PRO A 126 -13.51 -5.77 19.53
CA PRO A 126 -13.83 -6.50 18.31
C PRO A 126 -13.35 -5.82 17.02
N GLU A 127 -13.61 -4.52 16.85
CA GLU A 127 -13.16 -3.78 15.66
C GLU A 127 -11.64 -3.75 15.57
N THR A 128 -10.97 -3.48 16.69
CA THR A 128 -9.50 -3.42 16.78
C THR A 128 -8.86 -4.76 16.40
N LEU A 129 -9.38 -5.87 16.92
CA LEU A 129 -8.90 -7.21 16.59
C LEU A 129 -9.12 -7.54 15.11
N TRP A 130 -10.26 -7.14 14.54
CA TRP A 130 -10.52 -7.31 13.11
C TRP A 130 -9.54 -6.52 12.25
N VAL A 131 -9.26 -5.26 12.60
CA VAL A 131 -8.28 -4.41 11.91
C VAL A 131 -6.88 -5.04 11.99
N PHE A 132 -6.47 -5.56 13.15
CA PHE A 132 -5.18 -6.23 13.30
C PHE A 132 -5.07 -7.51 12.47
N LYS A 133 -6.17 -8.25 12.28
CA LYS A 133 -6.18 -9.39 11.36
C LYS A 133 -5.87 -8.98 9.91
N GLN A 134 -6.32 -7.81 9.48
CA GLN A 134 -6.04 -7.31 8.13
C GLN A 134 -4.54 -7.00 7.91
N ALA A 135 -3.76 -6.82 8.99
CA ALA A 135 -2.34 -6.52 8.89
C ALA A 135 -1.53 -7.59 8.15
N GLU A 136 -2.00 -8.85 8.15
CA GLU A 136 -1.38 -9.97 7.41
C GLU A 136 -1.21 -9.65 5.92
N TYR A 137 -2.18 -8.95 5.32
CA TYR A 137 -2.21 -8.67 3.89
C TYR A 137 -1.50 -7.37 3.51
N ILE A 138 -1.09 -6.58 4.50
CA ILE A 138 -0.71 -5.17 4.31
C ILE A 138 0.70 -4.87 4.83
N LEU A 139 1.07 -5.47 5.96
CA LEU A 139 2.34 -5.21 6.64
C LEU A 139 3.33 -6.34 6.36
N PRO A 140 4.64 -6.05 6.29
CA PRO A 140 5.67 -7.06 6.23
C PRO A 140 5.58 -8.06 7.40
N ASP A 141 5.96 -9.32 7.17
CA ASP A 141 5.81 -10.44 8.13
C ASP A 141 6.36 -10.13 9.53
N ASN A 142 7.49 -9.44 9.62
CA ASN A 142 8.11 -9.07 10.90
C ASN A 142 7.26 -8.06 11.71
N ILE A 143 6.57 -7.14 11.02
CA ILE A 143 5.65 -6.19 11.64
C ILE A 143 4.33 -6.90 11.95
N TYR A 144 3.81 -7.68 10.99
CA TYR A 144 2.58 -8.43 11.17
C TYR A 144 2.65 -9.37 12.38
N SER A 145 3.72 -10.16 12.54
CA SER A 145 3.91 -11.03 13.70
C SER A 145 3.80 -10.26 15.02
N SER A 146 4.37 -9.04 15.09
CA SER A 146 4.23 -8.20 16.28
C SER A 146 2.80 -7.69 16.48
N VAL A 147 2.08 -7.34 15.41
CA VAL A 147 0.67 -6.92 15.47
C VAL A 147 -0.22 -8.08 15.91
N TYR A 148 0.04 -9.29 15.43
CA TYR A 148 -0.66 -10.51 15.83
C TYR A 148 -0.47 -10.79 17.33
N ASP A 149 0.76 -10.70 17.83
CA ASP A 149 1.05 -10.85 19.27
C ASP A 149 0.35 -9.77 20.10
N ILE A 150 0.33 -8.52 19.62
CA ILE A 150 -0.41 -7.43 20.27
C ILE A 150 -1.91 -7.75 20.33
N ALA A 151 -2.49 -8.27 19.25
CA ALA A 151 -3.90 -8.63 19.20
C ALA A 151 -4.26 -9.70 20.24
N GLY A 152 -3.45 -10.76 20.32
CA GLY A 152 -3.62 -11.82 21.32
C GLY A 152 -3.53 -11.28 22.75
N ASN A 153 -2.50 -10.48 23.03
CA ASN A 153 -2.33 -9.88 24.35
C ASN A 153 -3.45 -8.89 24.71
N LEU A 154 -3.97 -8.13 23.74
CA LEU A 154 -5.09 -7.20 23.95
C LEU A 154 -6.37 -7.97 24.30
N ASN A 155 -6.65 -9.06 23.59
CA ASN A 155 -7.82 -9.89 23.85
C ASN A 155 -7.77 -10.48 25.27
N GLU A 156 -6.63 -11.06 25.65
CA GLU A 156 -6.42 -11.58 27.02
C GLU A 156 -6.50 -10.48 28.08
N LEU A 157 -5.87 -9.33 27.83
CA LEU A 157 -5.90 -8.17 28.73
C LEU A 157 -7.33 -7.71 29.02
N THR A 158 -8.12 -7.52 27.97
CA THR A 158 -9.51 -7.05 28.08
C THR A 158 -10.43 -8.11 28.67
N GLY A 159 -10.20 -9.39 28.36
CA GLY A 159 -10.85 -10.52 29.01
C GLY A 159 -10.56 -10.54 30.52
N ASN A 160 -9.31 -10.33 30.93
CA ASN A 160 -8.91 -10.28 32.34
C ASN A 160 -9.53 -9.08 33.08
N ILE A 161 -9.64 -7.93 32.44
CA ILE A 161 -10.39 -6.79 32.99
C ILE A 161 -11.87 -7.17 33.20
N GLY A 162 -12.49 -7.84 32.23
CA GLY A 162 -13.87 -8.30 32.32
C GLY A 162 -14.12 -9.27 33.49
N LYS A 163 -13.12 -10.10 33.83
CA LYS A 163 -13.19 -11.05 34.95
C LYS A 163 -13.38 -10.36 36.31
N PHE A 164 -12.91 -9.12 36.50
CA PHE A 164 -13.16 -8.38 37.74
C PHE A 164 -14.65 -8.11 38.00
N ASN A 165 -15.47 -7.98 36.95
CA ASN A 165 -16.92 -7.83 37.08
C ASN A 165 -17.66 -9.18 37.14
N LEU A 166 -17.02 -10.27 36.70
CA LEU A 166 -17.63 -11.60 36.62
C LEU A 166 -17.40 -12.40 37.91
N TYR A 167 -16.15 -12.46 38.38
CA TYR A 167 -15.72 -13.34 39.48
C TYR A 167 -16.48 -13.11 40.79
N PRO A 168 -16.76 -11.86 41.22
CA PRO A 168 -17.58 -11.64 42.42
C PRO A 168 -18.99 -12.23 42.37
N LYS A 169 -19.51 -12.55 41.17
CA LYS A 169 -20.85 -13.11 40.98
C LYS A 169 -20.88 -14.64 40.97
N ILE A 170 -19.72 -15.28 40.83
CA ILE A 170 -19.62 -16.73 40.59
C ILE A 170 -18.69 -17.47 41.55
N LEU A 171 -17.79 -16.77 42.24
CA LEU A 171 -16.80 -17.36 43.15
C LEU A 171 -17.14 -17.09 44.62
N ALA A 172 -16.64 -17.97 45.50
CA ALA A 172 -16.68 -17.72 46.93
C ALA A 172 -15.61 -16.70 47.36
N GLU A 173 -15.85 -15.99 48.46
CA GLU A 173 -15.02 -14.87 48.93
C GLU A 173 -13.53 -15.23 49.14
N HIS A 174 -13.24 -16.47 49.58
CA HIS A 174 -11.87 -16.95 49.77
C HIS A 174 -11.12 -17.19 48.45
N GLU A 175 -11.83 -17.55 47.37
CA GLU A 175 -11.25 -17.75 46.04
C GLU A 175 -10.96 -16.40 45.36
N ILE A 176 -11.81 -15.39 45.60
CA ILE A 176 -11.72 -14.06 44.99
C ILE A 176 -10.33 -13.43 45.22
N GLU A 177 -9.79 -13.52 46.43
CA GLU A 177 -8.51 -12.88 46.76
C GLU A 177 -7.32 -13.52 46.04
N GLU A 178 -7.31 -14.84 45.87
CA GLU A 178 -6.29 -15.57 45.11
C GLU A 178 -6.34 -15.17 43.63
N TYR A 179 -7.52 -15.25 43.02
CA TYR A 179 -7.70 -14.88 41.61
C TYR A 179 -7.47 -13.39 41.35
N LYS A 180 -7.76 -12.50 42.30
CA LYS A 180 -7.48 -11.06 42.16
C LYS A 180 -6.00 -10.79 41.91
N LYS A 181 -5.15 -11.47 42.67
CA LYS A 181 -3.69 -11.32 42.55
C LYS A 181 -3.22 -11.79 41.18
N GLU A 182 -3.66 -12.97 40.74
CA GLU A 182 -3.33 -13.53 39.44
C GLU A 182 -3.78 -12.62 38.29
N LEU A 183 -5.01 -12.10 38.34
CA LEU A 183 -5.54 -11.18 37.33
C LEU A 183 -4.70 -9.90 37.23
N LEU A 184 -4.32 -9.32 38.37
CA LEU A 184 -3.47 -8.13 38.39
C LEU A 184 -2.08 -8.42 37.83
N GLU A 185 -1.48 -9.58 38.12
CA GLU A 185 -0.19 -9.97 37.56
C GLU A 185 -0.30 -10.19 36.04
N ASP A 186 -1.32 -10.89 35.58
CA ASP A 186 -1.57 -11.13 34.16
C ASP A 186 -1.80 -9.82 33.38
N ILE A 187 -2.63 -8.92 33.89
CA ILE A 187 -2.87 -7.61 33.27
C ILE A 187 -1.56 -6.84 33.10
N GLN A 188 -0.69 -6.88 34.11
CA GLN A 188 0.61 -6.24 34.07
C GLN A 188 1.53 -6.89 33.02
N ILE A 189 1.58 -8.22 32.98
CA ILE A 189 2.39 -8.98 32.02
C ILE A 189 1.92 -8.69 30.59
N ARG A 190 0.63 -8.79 30.29
CA ARG A 190 0.06 -8.55 28.96
C ARG A 190 0.28 -7.10 28.51
N SER A 191 0.07 -6.13 29.42
CA SER A 191 0.36 -4.73 29.13
C SER A 191 1.84 -4.49 28.81
N ASN A 192 2.76 -5.15 29.52
CA ASN A 192 4.19 -5.05 29.26
C ASN A 192 4.59 -5.69 27.92
N GLN A 193 4.00 -6.84 27.59
CA GLN A 193 4.24 -7.54 26.32
C GLN A 193 3.81 -6.68 25.13
N ILE A 194 2.58 -6.13 25.18
CA ILE A 194 2.11 -5.17 24.16
C ILE A 194 3.09 -4.00 24.04
N ASN A 195 3.49 -3.41 25.18
CA ASN A 195 4.36 -2.25 25.14
C ASN A 195 5.74 -2.54 24.52
N LYS A 196 6.28 -3.75 24.73
CA LYS A 196 7.53 -4.21 24.10
C LYS A 196 7.40 -4.27 22.58
N HIS A 197 6.34 -4.89 22.06
CA HIS A 197 6.12 -5.02 20.62
C HIS A 197 5.93 -3.66 19.95
N VAL A 198 5.26 -2.73 20.62
CA VAL A 198 5.02 -1.43 20.01
C VAL A 198 6.27 -0.53 20.05
N LEU A 199 7.17 -0.66 21.03
CA LEU A 199 8.49 -0.02 20.96
C LEU A 199 9.26 -0.48 19.71
N PHE A 200 9.21 -1.77 19.41
CA PHE A 200 9.79 -2.32 18.18
C PHE A 200 9.11 -1.73 16.94
N ILE A 201 7.78 -1.78 16.85
CA ILE A 201 7.03 -1.25 15.71
C ILE A 201 7.31 0.24 15.50
N ASN A 202 7.31 1.07 16.54
CA ASN A 202 7.59 2.51 16.44
C ASN A 202 9.03 2.81 16.00
N SER A 203 10.00 1.96 16.35
CA SER A 203 11.39 2.12 15.94
C SER A 203 11.59 1.93 14.43
N ILE A 204 10.68 1.18 13.79
CA ILE A 204 10.70 0.88 12.35
C ILE A 204 9.76 1.85 11.60
N MET A 205 8.54 2.09 12.12
CA MET A 205 7.54 2.98 11.51
C MET A 205 7.99 4.43 11.35
N LYS A 206 8.74 4.98 12.32
CA LYS A 206 9.24 6.37 12.22
C LYS A 206 10.12 6.57 10.99
N LYS A 207 10.72 5.53 10.42
CA LYS A 207 11.51 5.58 9.18
C LYS A 207 10.65 5.51 7.93
N GLU A 208 9.51 4.81 7.95
CA GLU A 208 8.66 4.64 6.76
C GLU A 208 7.71 5.83 6.53
N LEU A 209 7.18 6.44 7.59
CA LEU A 209 6.32 7.63 7.49
C LEU A 209 7.10 8.90 7.10
N SER A 210 8.37 9.01 7.51
CA SER A 210 9.21 10.19 7.22
C SER A 210 9.71 10.23 5.77
N ILE A 211 9.85 9.09 5.10
CA ILE A 211 10.19 9.03 3.66
C ILE A 211 9.03 9.56 2.80
N SER A 212 7.77 9.42 3.24
CA SER A 212 6.60 9.91 2.51
C SER A 212 6.35 11.42 2.59
N ASN A 213 6.99 12.11 3.54
CA ASN A 213 6.85 13.57 3.73
C ASN A 213 8.00 14.39 3.09
N LEU A 214 8.93 13.73 2.40
CA LEU A 214 10.05 14.38 1.68
C LEU A 214 9.85 14.44 0.16
N GLU A 215 8.68 14.03 -0.35
CA GLU A 215 8.30 14.13 -1.78
C GLU A 215 7.14 15.13 -2.01
N LYS A 216 7.01 16.15 -1.14
CA LYS A 216 6.18 17.34 -1.41
C LYS A 216 7.09 18.55 -1.61
#